data_AF-A0A922VJG4-F1
#
_entry.id   AF-A0A922VJG4-F1
#
_cell.length_a   1.000
_cell.length_b   1.000
_cell.length_c   1.000
_cell.angle_alpha   90.00
_cell.angle_beta   90.00
_cell.angle_gamma   90.00
#
_symmetry.space_group_name_H-M   'P 1'
#
loop_
_entity.id
_entity.type
_entity.pdbx_description
1 polymer ?
#
loop_
_entity_poly.entity_id
_entity_poly.type
_entity_poly.pdbx_seq_one_letter_code
_entity_poly.pdbx_strand_id
1 'polypeptide(L)'
;MYDTYTYIPSESGPMTTISIRDLGRRPSQVIDEVIRTGRPAIITRHGRPVTAMVALDPDELEDFVLARAPEFARSRRDADADLRAGRVRPATEVFAELDRD
;
A
#
# COMPACT_ATOMS: atom_id res chain seq x y z
N MET A 1 -13.20 13.69 -5.81
CA MET A 1 -13.62 12.42 -5.17
C MET A 1 -12.58 11.40 -5.59
N TYR A 2 -11.53 11.20 -4.79
CA TYR A 2 -10.45 10.28 -5.11
C TYR A 2 -10.78 8.94 -4.46
N ASP A 3 -11.19 8.00 -5.31
CA ASP A 3 -11.37 6.61 -4.94
C ASP A 3 -9.97 5.99 -4.85
N THR A 4 -9.39 5.94 -3.65
CA THR A 4 -8.13 5.20 -3.42
C THR A 4 -8.47 3.71 -3.39
N TYR A 5 -8.78 3.17 -4.57
CA TYR A 5 -8.59 1.77 -4.83
C TYR A 5 -7.13 1.48 -4.55
N THR A 6 -6.87 0.64 -3.56
CA THR A 6 -5.65 -0.14 -3.60
C THR A 6 -5.68 -0.84 -4.95
N TYR A 7 -4.88 -0.37 -5.89
CA TYR A 7 -4.59 -1.11 -7.10
C TYR A 7 -3.84 -2.37 -6.64
N ILE A 8 -4.61 -3.38 -6.25
CA ILE A 8 -4.21 -4.76 -6.41
C ILE A 8 -4.48 -5.00 -7.89
N PRO A 9 -3.47 -5.08 -8.76
CA PRO A 9 -3.71 -5.34 -10.18
C PRO A 9 -4.66 -6.54 -10.32
N SER A 10 -5.89 -6.27 -10.73
CA SER A 10 -6.88 -7.27 -11.12
C SER A 10 -6.75 -7.61 -12.61
N GLU A 11 -5.60 -7.31 -13.22
CA GLU A 11 -5.31 -7.67 -14.60
C GLU A 11 -4.46 -8.95 -14.64
N SER A 12 -5.03 -9.95 -15.32
CA SER A 12 -4.48 -11.27 -15.60
C SER A 12 -3.25 -11.25 -16.52
N GLY A 13 -2.23 -10.47 -16.19
CA GLY A 13 -0.86 -10.67 -16.65
C GLY A 13 -0.15 -11.68 -15.74
N PRO A 14 0.72 -12.57 -16.25
CA PRO A 14 1.39 -13.55 -15.40
C PRO A 14 2.24 -12.81 -14.36
N MET A 15 1.89 -12.93 -13.08
CA MET A 15 2.73 -12.47 -11.97
C MET A 15 4.04 -13.26 -12.01
N THR A 16 5.16 -12.56 -12.20
CA THR A 16 6.48 -13.19 -12.20
C THR A 16 6.72 -13.80 -10.82
N THR A 17 6.91 -15.12 -10.80
CA THR A 17 7.24 -15.86 -9.58
C THR A 17 8.73 -16.11 -9.54
N ILE A 18 9.38 -15.67 -8.46
CA ILE A 18 10.83 -15.70 -8.30
C ILE A 18 11.17 -16.51 -7.06
N SER A 19 12.05 -17.50 -7.18
CA SER A 19 12.54 -18.21 -6.00
C SER A 19 13.46 -17.31 -5.18
N ILE A 20 13.45 -17.47 -3.87
CA ILE A 20 14.37 -16.73 -2.99
C ILE A 20 15.85 -16.98 -3.35
N ARG A 21 16.14 -18.14 -3.95
CA ARG A 21 17.48 -18.47 -4.48
C ARG A 21 17.81 -17.62 -5.71
N ASP A 22 16.87 -17.45 -6.63
CA ASP A 22 17.09 -16.66 -7.84
C ASP A 22 17.20 -15.17 -7.50
N LEU A 23 16.39 -14.68 -6.56
CA LEU A 23 16.51 -13.33 -6.02
C LEU A 23 17.92 -13.11 -5.45
N GLY A 24 18.44 -14.06 -4.67
CA GLY A 24 19.81 -13.96 -4.11
C GLY A 24 20.93 -14.01 -5.15
N ARG A 25 20.70 -14.63 -6.32
CA ARG A 25 21.70 -14.72 -7.41
C ARG A 25 21.76 -13.46 -8.27
N ARG A 26 20.65 -12.74 -8.41
CA ARG A 26 20.51 -11.61 -9.33
C ARG A 26 19.57 -10.53 -8.77
N PRO A 27 19.87 -9.96 -7.59
CA PRO A 27 18.96 -9.05 -6.89
C PRO A 27 18.65 -7.79 -7.70
N SER A 28 19.68 -7.13 -8.26
CA SER A 28 19.50 -5.90 -9.04
C SER A 28 18.59 -6.12 -10.25
N GLN A 29 18.82 -7.18 -11.03
CA GLN A 29 17.99 -7.48 -12.20
C GLN A 29 16.51 -7.65 -11.83
N VAL A 30 16.23 -8.34 -10.72
CA VAL A 30 14.85 -8.56 -10.25
C VAL A 30 14.22 -7.26 -9.80
N ILE A 31 14.94 -6.45 -9.01
CA ILE A 31 14.45 -5.15 -8.52
C ILE A 31 14.19 -4.20 -9.69
N ASP A 32 15.14 -4.10 -10.62
CA ASP A 32 15.03 -3.24 -11.81
C ASP A 32 13.84 -3.64 -12.68
N GLU A 33 13.54 -4.94 -12.80
CA GLU A 33 12.36 -5.42 -13.52
C GLU A 33 11.06 -4.99 -12.83
N VAL A 34 10.97 -5.12 -11.50
CA VAL A 34 9.78 -4.69 -10.73
C VAL A 34 9.59 -3.17 -10.85
N ILE A 35 10.66 -2.39 -10.70
CA ILE A 35 10.61 -0.91 -10.84
C ILE A 35 10.18 -0.53 -12.25
N ARG A 36 10.86 -1.07 -13.28
CA ARG A 36 10.62 -0.71 -14.69
C ARG A 36 9.22 -1.08 -15.16
N THR A 37 8.67 -2.20 -14.68
CA THR A 37 7.38 -2.71 -15.14
C THR A 37 6.21 -2.27 -14.27
N GLY A 38 6.46 -1.85 -13.03
CA GLY A 38 5.42 -1.61 -12.02
C GLY A 38 4.66 -2.88 -11.61
N ARG A 39 5.05 -4.07 -12.11
CA ARG A 39 4.34 -5.33 -11.83
C ARG A 39 4.92 -5.99 -10.58
N PRO A 40 4.10 -6.38 -9.60
CA PRO A 40 4.57 -7.12 -8.44
C PRO A 40 5.23 -8.45 -8.81
N ALA A 41 6.29 -8.80 -8.10
CA ALA A 41 6.91 -10.13 -8.16
C ALA A 41 6.57 -10.95 -6.92
N ILE A 42 6.10 -12.18 -7.10
CA ILE A 42 5.84 -13.11 -5.99
C ILE A 42 7.13 -13.87 -5.65
N ILE A 43 7.61 -13.71 -4.42
CA ILE A 43 8.79 -14.41 -3.93
C ILE A 43 8.38 -15.73 -3.29
N THR A 44 9.06 -16.81 -3.67
CA THR A 44 8.79 -18.16 -3.15
C THR A 44 9.96 -18.74 -2.36
N ARG A 45 9.66 -19.56 -1.35
CA ARG A 45 10.62 -20.39 -0.61
C ARG A 45 10.17 -21.85 -0.71
N HIS A 46 11.00 -22.72 -1.27
CA HIS A 46 10.66 -24.12 -1.57
C HIS A 46 9.35 -24.25 -2.41
N GLY A 47 9.17 -23.36 -3.40
CA GLY A 47 7.99 -23.35 -4.27
C GLY A 47 6.73 -22.75 -3.63
N ARG A 48 6.75 -22.40 -2.34
CA ARG A 48 5.62 -21.75 -1.65
C ARG A 48 5.77 -20.23 -1.67
N PRO A 49 4.75 -19.45 -2.09
CA PRO A 49 4.74 -18.00 -1.95
C PRO A 49 4.93 -17.57 -0.50
N VAL A 50 5.83 -16.62 -0.25
CA VAL A 50 6.13 -16.13 1.11
C VAL A 50 6.07 -14.61 1.23
N THR A 51 6.24 -13.87 0.14
CA THR A 51 6.09 -12.41 0.12
C THR A 51 5.91 -11.91 -1.31
N ALA A 52 5.53 -10.65 -1.48
CA ALA A 52 5.51 -9.95 -2.76
C ALA A 52 6.49 -8.78 -2.71
N MET A 53 7.21 -8.55 -3.80
CA MET A 53 7.99 -7.33 -4.03
C MET A 53 7.17 -6.40 -4.91
N VAL A 54 6.98 -5.17 -4.46
CA VAL A 54 6.28 -4.12 -5.19
C VAL A 54 7.22 -2.93 -5.37
N ALA A 55 7.09 -2.24 -6.50
CA ALA A 55 7.76 -0.97 -6.69
C ALA A 55 7.15 0.08 -5.73
N LEU A 56 7.99 0.97 -5.23
CA LEU A 56 7.58 2.12 -4.43
C LEU A 56 8.02 3.38 -5.17
N ASP A 57 7.14 4.36 -5.22
CA ASP A 57 7.52 5.73 -5.54
C ASP A 57 8.11 6.36 -4.26
N PRO A 58 9.37 6.83 -4.27
CA PRO A 58 9.96 7.50 -3.11
C PRO A 58 9.16 8.70 -2.62
N ASP A 59 8.51 9.42 -3.53
CA ASP A 59 7.73 10.62 -3.21
C ASP A 59 6.36 10.27 -2.63
N GLU A 60 5.88 9.04 -2.80
CA GLU A 60 4.60 8.53 -2.27
C GLU A 60 4.79 7.45 -1.17
N LEU A 61 6.01 7.30 -0.64
CA LEU A 61 6.31 6.26 0.34
C LEU A 61 5.45 6.40 1.61
N GLU A 62 5.30 7.63 2.09
CA GLU A 62 4.49 7.94 3.27
C GLU A 62 3.04 7.48 3.07
N ASP A 63 2.42 7.88 1.97
CA ASP A 63 1.06 7.49 1.60
C ASP A 63 0.93 5.98 1.46
N PHE A 64 1.91 5.31 0.84
CA PHE A 64 1.92 3.86 0.72
C PHE A 64 1.86 3.16 2.08
N VAL A 65 2.65 3.65 3.04
CA VAL A 65 2.73 3.11 4.41
C VAL A 65 1.43 3.41 5.17
N LEU A 66 0.97 4.66 5.18
CA LEU A 66 -0.26 5.07 5.87
C LEU A 66 -1.50 4.34 5.33
N ALA A 67 -1.54 4.00 4.04
CA ALA A 67 -2.61 3.22 3.45
C ALA A 67 -2.67 1.78 3.98
N ARG A 68 -1.52 1.18 4.31
CA ARG A 68 -1.38 -0.27 4.59
C ARG A 68 -1.10 -0.62 6.05
N ALA A 69 -0.59 0.33 6.82
CA ALA A 69 -0.31 0.15 8.24
C ALA A 69 -1.61 -0.22 9.01
N PRO A 70 -1.62 -1.32 9.79
CA PRO A 70 -2.84 -1.85 10.40
C PRO A 70 -3.60 -0.86 11.27
N GLU A 71 -2.87 -0.01 12.01
CA GLU A 71 -3.42 1.03 12.87
C GLU A 71 -4.20 2.09 12.09
N PHE A 72 -3.65 2.59 10.99
CA PHE A 72 -4.33 3.57 10.14
C PHE A 72 -5.46 2.93 9.32
N ALA A 73 -5.31 1.66 8.91
CA ALA A 73 -6.37 0.92 8.27
C ALA A 73 -7.56 0.67 9.21
N ARG A 74 -7.33 0.45 10.51
CA ARG A 74 -8.40 0.37 11.52
C ARG A 74 -9.01 1.75 11.75
N SER A 75 -8.19 2.76 12.01
CA SER A 75 -8.63 4.14 12.24
C SER A 75 -9.51 4.68 11.09
N ARG A 76 -9.13 4.43 9.82
CA ARG A 76 -9.98 4.78 8.67
C ARG A 76 -11.33 4.08 8.68
N ARG A 77 -11.38 2.78 8.98
CA ARG A 77 -12.66 2.05 9.05
C ARG A 77 -13.56 2.58 10.15
N ASP A 78 -13.00 2.94 11.29
CA ASP A 78 -13.74 3.51 12.41
C ASP A 78 -14.27 4.90 12.05
N ALA A 79 -13.43 5.74 11.43
CA ALA A 79 -13.83 7.04 10.90
C ALA A 79 -14.94 6.94 9.84
N ASP A 80 -14.87 5.97 8.92
CA ASP A 80 -15.93 5.70 7.94
C ASP A 80 -17.24 5.23 8.60
N ALA A 81 -17.16 4.51 9.72
CA ALA A 81 -18.31 4.12 10.50
C ALA A 81 -18.93 5.31 11.26
N ASP A 82 -18.11 6.18 11.83
CA ASP A 82 -18.53 7.42 12.48
C ASP A 82 -19.19 8.39 11.49
N LEU A 83 -18.61 8.56 10.30
CA LEU A 83 -19.16 9.36 9.22
C LEU A 83 -20.56 8.87 8.81
N ARG A 84 -20.71 7.56 8.58
CA ARG A 84 -22.03 6.96 8.24
C ARG A 84 -23.04 7.07 9.36
N ALA A 85 -22.59 7.07 10.62
CA ALA A 85 -23.46 7.22 11.78
C ALA A 85 -23.73 8.69 12.17
N GLY A 86 -23.19 9.66 11.42
CA GLY A 86 -23.31 11.08 11.74
C GLY A 86 -22.55 11.52 12.99
N ARG A 87 -21.62 10.70 13.51
CA ARG A 87 -20.74 11.04 14.64
C ARG A 87 -19.55 11.88 14.17
N VAL A 88 -19.84 13.06 13.62
CA VAL A 88 -18.84 13.94 13.01
C VAL A 88 -18.95 15.35 13.55
N ARG A 89 -17.85 16.10 13.48
CA ARG A 89 -17.80 17.54 13.79
C ARG A 89 -17.28 18.29 12.55
N PRO A 90 -17.76 19.51 12.26
CA PRO A 90 -17.23 20.31 11.17
C PRO A 90 -15.74 20.65 11.36
N ALA A 91 -14.95 20.54 10.30
CA ALA A 91 -13.52 20.84 10.35
C ALA A 91 -13.23 22.28 10.81
N THR A 92 -14.09 23.24 10.43
CA THR A 92 -13.98 24.64 10.86
C THR A 92 -14.03 24.82 12.37
N GLU A 93 -14.81 23.99 13.08
CA GLU A 93 -14.91 24.03 14.54
C GLU A 93 -13.60 23.54 15.18
N VAL A 94 -13.04 22.45 14.64
CA VAL A 94 -11.77 21.88 15.11
C VAL A 94 -10.59 22.83 14.85
N PHE A 95 -10.50 23.43 13.65
CA PHE A 95 -9.42 24.37 13.35
C PHE A 95 -9.48 25.60 14.26
N ALA A 96 -10.68 26.14 14.52
CA ALA A 96 -10.84 27.24 15.45
C ALA A 96 -10.50 26.89 16.92
N GLU A 97 -10.46 25.61 17.30
CA GLU A 97 -9.95 25.15 18.61
C GLU A 97 -8.42 25.12 18.62
N LEU A 98 -7.80 24.60 17.56
CA LEU A 98 -6.34 24.48 17.46
C LEU A 98 -5.65 25.85 17.34
N ASP A 99 -6.25 26.83 16.66
CA ASP A 99 -5.70 28.18 16.54
C ASP A 99 -5.73 28.99 17.86
N ARG A 100 -6.35 28.45 18.91
CA ARG A 100 -6.42 29.08 20.25
C ARG A 100 -5.31 28.66 21.20
N ASP A 101 -4.52 27.63 20.85
CA ASP A 101 -3.35 27.15 21.60
C ASP A 101 -2.03 27.64 20.96
#